data_AF-A0A1E1WT46-F1
#
_entry.id   AF-A0A1E1WT46-F1
#
_cell.length_a   1.000
_cell.length_b   1.000
_cell.length_c   1.000
_cell.angle_alpha   90.00
_cell.angle_beta   90.00
_cell.angle_gamma   90.00
#
_symmetry.space_group_name_H-M   'P 1'
#
loop_
_entity.id
_entity.type
_entity.pdbx_description
1 polymer ?
#
loop_
_entity_poly.entity_id
_entity_poly.type
_entity_poly.pdbx_seq_one_letter_code
_entity_poly.pdbx_strand_id
1 'polypeptide(L)'
;RGDRDVRLVVLCHDRPTITLLKRVAADLPHHLAKLKGPGDETKYKVELQPAEGAVQVSDGNVNVVVSLTSAVMREPAEGGEVKRDDKDVLPRQKCLDALAALRHAKWFQARAASLQSCVIIIRILRDLCRRIPNWTPLNPYAMELLVSGVMQSAGAALSPGEALRRVMEAV
;
A
#
# COMPACT_ATOMS: atom_id res chain seq x y z
N ARG A 1 6.63 -9.94 -13.55
CA ARG A 1 5.55 -9.30 -14.35
C ARG A 1 4.24 -9.94 -13.91
N GLY A 2 3.15 -9.18 -13.81
CA GLY A 2 1.82 -9.75 -13.50
C GLY A 2 1.19 -9.36 -12.16
N ASP A 3 1.79 -8.45 -11.37
CA ASP A 3 1.08 -7.84 -10.24
C ASP A 3 -0.06 -7.00 -10.81
N ARG A 4 -1.29 -7.37 -10.46
CA ARG A 4 -2.53 -6.70 -10.86
C ARG A 4 -3.21 -6.00 -9.70
N ASP A 5 -2.63 -6.12 -8.50
CA ASP A 5 -3.19 -5.55 -7.28
C ASP A 5 -2.49 -4.23 -6.94
N VAL A 6 -3.29 -3.18 -6.86
CA VAL A 6 -2.89 -1.82 -6.51
C VAL A 6 -3.54 -1.46 -5.18
N ARG A 7 -2.81 -0.75 -4.33
CA ARG A 7 -3.31 -0.28 -3.03
C ARG A 7 -3.30 1.24 -2.99
N LEU A 8 -4.42 1.82 -2.58
CA LEU A 8 -4.60 3.24 -2.33
C LEU A 8 -5.02 3.45 -0.87
N VAL A 9 -4.51 4.51 -0.26
CA VAL A 9 -4.87 4.90 1.11
C VAL A 9 -5.49 6.29 1.07
N VAL A 10 -6.73 6.39 1.54
CA VAL A 10 -7.46 7.65 1.71
C VAL A 10 -7.33 8.09 3.15
N LEU A 11 -6.80 9.30 3.35
CA LEU A 11 -6.74 9.96 4.65
C LEU A 11 -8.02 10.74 4.91
N CYS A 12 -8.77 10.33 5.93
CA CYS A 12 -9.91 11.03 6.48
C CYS A 12 -9.45 12.02 7.57
N HIS A 13 -10.22 13.09 7.76
CA HIS A 13 -10.01 14.02 8.87
C HIS A 13 -10.26 13.31 10.21
N ASP A 14 -11.46 12.75 10.38
CA ASP A 14 -11.88 12.03 11.59
C ASP A 14 -11.72 10.51 11.45
N ARG A 15 -12.02 9.77 12.53
CA ARG A 15 -12.02 8.30 12.52
C ARG A 15 -12.97 7.80 11.44
N PRO A 16 -12.50 7.05 10.42
CA PRO A 16 -13.37 6.59 9.35
C PRO A 16 -14.37 5.56 9.88
N THR A 17 -15.57 5.57 9.32
CA THR A 17 -16.67 4.70 9.74
C THR A 17 -17.14 3.75 8.63
N ILE A 18 -17.87 2.71 8.99
CA ILE A 18 -18.54 1.79 8.07
C ILE A 18 -19.59 2.57 7.26
N THR A 19 -20.30 3.50 7.88
CA THR A 19 -21.23 4.41 7.18
C THR A 19 -20.53 5.20 6.08
N LEU A 20 -19.36 5.80 6.37
CA LEU A 20 -18.55 6.49 5.37
C LEU A 20 -18.10 5.55 4.25
N LEU A 21 -17.65 4.34 4.61
CA LEU A 21 -17.19 3.34 3.65
C LEU A 21 -18.32 2.91 2.69
N LYS A 22 -19.53 2.69 3.21
CA LYS A 22 -20.73 2.40 2.41
C LYS A 22 -21.06 3.53 1.45
N ARG A 23 -21.01 4.77 1.93
CA ARG A 23 -21.25 5.95 1.10
C ARG A 23 -20.23 6.04 -0.04
N VAL A 24 -18.93 5.86 0.26
CA VAL A 24 -17.88 5.81 -0.76
C VAL A 24 -18.16 4.71 -1.78
N ALA A 25 -18.51 3.50 -1.35
CA ALA A 25 -18.81 2.40 -2.28
C ALA A 25 -20.03 2.66 -3.18
N ALA A 26 -21.03 3.40 -2.69
CA ALA A 26 -22.21 3.79 -3.46
C ALA A 26 -21.94 4.94 -4.45
N ASP A 27 -21.14 5.94 -4.04
CA ASP A 27 -20.88 7.14 -4.83
C ASP A 27 -19.76 6.93 -5.87
N LEU A 28 -18.80 6.04 -5.58
CA LEU A 28 -17.61 5.83 -6.42
C LEU A 28 -17.94 5.40 -7.87
N PRO A 29 -18.86 4.45 -8.14
CA PRO A 29 -19.26 4.10 -9.50
C PRO A 29 -19.76 5.30 -10.31
N HIS A 30 -20.54 6.19 -9.67
CA HIS A 30 -21.08 7.38 -10.30
C HIS A 30 -19.97 8.38 -10.68
N HIS A 31 -18.95 8.52 -9.83
CA HIS A 31 -17.80 9.36 -10.12
C HIS A 31 -16.90 8.76 -11.21
N LEU A 32 -16.70 7.45 -11.22
CA LEU A 32 -15.94 6.76 -12.27
C LEU A 32 -16.61 6.91 -13.63
N ALA A 33 -17.95 6.84 -13.69
CA ALA A 33 -18.69 7.03 -14.94
C ALA A 33 -18.50 8.43 -15.56
N LYS A 34 -18.33 9.47 -14.73
CA LYS A 34 -18.09 10.85 -15.21
C LYS A 34 -16.71 11.05 -15.83
N LEU A 35 -15.74 10.21 -15.49
CA LEU A 35 -14.36 10.30 -15.98
C LEU A 35 -14.16 9.57 -17.31
N LYS A 36 -15.14 8.78 -17.75
CA LYS A 36 -15.06 8.04 -19.02
C LYS A 36 -15.07 9.00 -20.20
N GLY A 37 -14.06 8.88 -21.06
CA GLY A 37 -14.01 9.59 -22.32
C GLY A 37 -14.99 9.00 -23.35
N PRO A 38 -15.26 9.71 -24.46
CA PRO A 38 -16.05 9.16 -25.56
C PRO A 38 -15.37 7.90 -26.12
N GLY A 39 -16.07 6.75 -26.05
CA GLY A 39 -15.58 5.44 -26.49
C GLY A 39 -15.10 4.48 -25.39
N ASP A 40 -15.14 4.88 -24.11
CA ASP A 40 -14.68 4.04 -23.00
C ASP A 40 -15.81 3.20 -22.38
N GLU A 41 -15.85 1.91 -22.74
CA GLU A 41 -16.81 0.93 -22.21
C GLU A 41 -16.37 0.26 -20.90
N THR A 42 -15.23 0.65 -20.30
CA THR A 42 -14.62 -0.05 -19.16
C THR A 42 -15.59 -0.19 -17.98
N LYS A 43 -15.99 -1.42 -17.63
CA LYS A 43 -16.92 -1.67 -16.52
C LYS A 43 -16.13 -1.89 -15.23
N TYR A 44 -16.30 -0.98 -14.28
CA TYR A 44 -15.72 -1.14 -12.95
C TYR A 44 -16.69 -1.87 -12.03
N LYS A 45 -16.23 -2.98 -11.43
CA LYS A 45 -16.88 -3.65 -10.31
C LYS A 45 -16.39 -3.00 -9.03
N VAL A 46 -17.30 -2.49 -8.21
CA VAL A 46 -17.01 -1.92 -6.88
C VAL A 46 -17.59 -2.83 -5.80
N GLU A 47 -16.76 -3.25 -4.86
CA GLU A 47 -17.11 -4.18 -3.80
C GLU A 47 -16.70 -3.62 -2.43
N LEU A 48 -17.66 -3.57 -1.50
CA LEU A 48 -17.45 -3.08 -0.14
C LEU A 48 -16.81 -4.17 0.72
N GLN A 49 -15.73 -3.86 1.43
CA GLN A 49 -15.05 -4.78 2.35
C GLN A 49 -14.93 -4.18 3.76
N PRO A 50 -16.01 -4.22 4.58
CA PRO A 50 -16.01 -3.59 5.90
C PRO A 50 -14.98 -4.20 6.87
N ALA A 51 -14.76 -5.52 6.81
CA ALA A 51 -13.79 -6.22 7.64
C ALA A 51 -12.34 -5.78 7.37
N GLU A 52 -12.07 -5.31 6.15
CA GLU A 52 -10.76 -4.81 5.73
C GLU A 52 -10.66 -3.27 5.81
N GLY A 53 -11.76 -2.59 6.17
CA GLY A 53 -11.83 -1.12 6.17
C GLY A 53 -11.59 -0.51 4.78
N ALA A 54 -12.02 -1.20 3.72
CA ALA A 54 -11.66 -0.86 2.35
C ALA A 54 -12.82 -1.03 1.35
N VAL A 55 -12.64 -0.42 0.18
CA VAL A 55 -13.46 -0.65 -1.03
C VAL A 55 -12.55 -1.20 -2.11
N GLN A 56 -12.93 -2.32 -2.71
CA GLN A 56 -12.23 -2.90 -3.85
C GLN A 56 -12.87 -2.44 -5.15
N VAL A 57 -12.07 -1.97 -6.09
CA VAL A 57 -12.48 -1.58 -7.44
C VAL A 57 -11.72 -2.45 -8.44
N SER A 58 -12.40 -3.07 -9.39
CA SER A 58 -11.77 -3.91 -10.41
C SER A 58 -12.34 -3.64 -11.79
N ASP A 59 -11.49 -3.61 -12.81
CA ASP A 59 -11.90 -3.59 -14.23
C ASP A 59 -11.82 -5.00 -14.88
N GLY A 60 -11.56 -6.04 -14.08
CA GLY A 60 -11.33 -7.42 -14.55
C GLY A 60 -9.86 -7.73 -14.88
N ASN A 61 -9.01 -6.72 -15.07
CA ASN A 61 -7.58 -6.88 -15.29
C ASN A 61 -6.74 -6.37 -14.10
N VAL A 62 -7.13 -5.25 -13.50
CA VAL A 62 -6.47 -4.62 -12.35
C VAL A 62 -7.46 -4.56 -11.19
N ASN A 63 -6.98 -4.89 -10.00
CA ASN A 63 -7.72 -4.71 -8.75
C ASN A 63 -7.09 -3.57 -7.97
N VAL A 64 -7.90 -2.65 -7.50
CA VAL A 64 -7.50 -1.51 -6.68
C VAL A 64 -8.21 -1.63 -5.33
N VAL A 65 -7.45 -1.79 -4.26
CA VAL A 65 -7.97 -1.76 -2.89
C VAL A 65 -7.79 -0.35 -2.34
N VAL A 66 -8.89 0.31 -2.02
CA VAL A 66 -8.95 1.66 -1.46
C VAL A 66 -9.25 1.56 0.03
N SER A 67 -8.23 1.69 0.88
CA SER A 67 -8.38 1.63 2.34
C SER A 67 -8.58 3.02 2.92
N LEU A 68 -9.51 3.16 3.88
CA LEU A 68 -9.73 4.41 4.60
C LEU A 68 -9.00 4.39 5.94
N THR A 69 -8.34 5.48 6.28
CA THR A 69 -7.67 5.65 7.58
C THR A 69 -7.65 7.11 8.00
N SER A 70 -7.30 7.40 9.24
CA SER A 70 -7.07 8.77 9.73
C SER A 70 -5.87 8.81 10.67
N ALA A 71 -5.19 9.97 10.72
CA ALA A 71 -4.09 10.19 11.64
C ALA A 71 -4.49 9.98 13.12
N VAL A 72 -5.75 10.28 13.47
CA VAL A 72 -6.27 10.11 14.85
C VAL A 72 -6.44 8.65 15.27
N MET A 73 -6.31 7.69 14.35
CA MET A 73 -6.36 6.25 14.68
C MET A 73 -5.13 5.77 15.47
N ARG A 74 -4.07 6.58 15.54
CA ARG A 74 -2.85 6.30 16.31
C ARG A 74 -3.08 6.38 17.81
N GLU A 75 -3.92 7.32 18.21
CA GLU A 75 -4.27 7.50 19.62
C GLU A 75 -5.11 6.30 20.08
N PRO A 76 -4.87 5.76 21.29
CA PRO A 76 -5.80 4.82 21.88
C PRO A 76 -7.16 5.51 22.05
N ALA A 77 -8.25 4.75 22.00
CA ALA A 77 -9.54 5.28 22.42
C ALA A 77 -9.40 5.63 23.91
N GLU A 78 -9.38 6.92 24.26
CA GLU A 78 -9.36 7.32 25.66
C GLU A 78 -10.61 6.77 26.35
N GLY A 79 -10.40 6.13 27.50
CA GLY A 79 -11.39 5.30 28.17
C GLY A 79 -12.64 6.07 28.60
N GLY A 80 -13.79 5.41 28.49
CA GLY A 80 -15.05 5.84 29.09
C GLY A 80 -16.22 5.76 28.12
N GLU A 81 -17.01 4.69 28.27
CA GLU A 81 -18.28 4.40 27.59
C GLU A 81 -18.19 4.17 26.07
N VAL A 82 -18.60 2.97 25.64
CA VAL A 82 -18.83 2.63 24.23
C VAL A 82 -19.96 3.52 23.70
N LYS A 83 -19.62 4.73 23.25
CA LYS A 83 -20.55 5.58 22.49
C LYS A 83 -20.98 4.82 21.24
N ARG A 84 -22.20 5.07 20.75
CA ARG A 84 -22.72 4.42 19.52
C ARG A 84 -21.76 4.52 18.33
N ASP A 85 -20.93 5.56 18.28
CA ASP A 85 -19.87 5.76 17.28
C ASP A 85 -18.80 4.67 17.29
N ASP A 86 -18.46 4.07 18.44
CA ASP A 86 -17.37 3.09 18.54
C ASP A 86 -17.65 1.80 17.75
N LYS A 87 -18.93 1.47 17.52
CA LYS A 87 -19.32 0.31 16.71
C LYS A 87 -19.34 0.61 15.20
N ASP A 88 -19.46 1.88 14.81
CA ASP A 88 -19.43 2.28 13.40
C ASP A 88 -18.02 2.61 12.93
N VAL A 89 -17.06 2.85 13.83
CA VAL A 89 -15.64 3.07 13.48
C VAL A 89 -15.04 1.82 12.82
N LEU A 90 -14.24 2.03 11.78
CA LEU A 90 -13.56 0.95 11.06
C LEU A 90 -12.56 0.20 11.97
N PRO A 91 -12.25 -1.08 11.66
CA PRO A 91 -11.34 -1.87 12.46
C PRO A 91 -9.99 -1.18 12.66
N ARG A 92 -9.65 -0.86 13.91
CA ARG A 92 -8.46 -0.06 14.25
C ARG A 92 -7.18 -0.63 13.65
N GLN A 93 -6.98 -1.94 13.72
CA GLN A 93 -5.79 -2.58 13.18
C GLN A 93 -5.64 -2.34 11.67
N LYS A 94 -6.73 -2.45 10.89
CA LYS A 94 -6.72 -2.21 9.45
C LYS A 94 -6.38 -0.76 9.12
N CYS A 95 -6.91 0.19 9.89
CA CYS A 95 -6.55 1.59 9.74
C CYS A 95 -5.07 1.87 10.08
N LEU A 96 -4.52 1.20 11.10
CA LEU A 96 -3.09 1.30 11.44
C LEU A 96 -2.20 0.69 10.36
N ASP A 97 -2.60 -0.43 9.77
CA ASP A 97 -1.90 -1.07 8.66
C ASP A 97 -1.87 -0.15 7.42
N ALA A 98 -3.00 0.51 7.11
CA ALA A 98 -3.07 1.51 6.05
C ALA A 98 -2.16 2.73 6.34
N LEU A 99 -2.07 3.20 7.58
CA LEU A 99 -1.11 4.25 7.96
C LEU A 99 0.35 3.78 7.86
N ALA A 100 0.63 2.51 8.18
CA ALA A 100 1.96 1.92 7.99
C ALA A 100 2.33 1.86 6.51
N ALA A 101 1.41 1.43 5.65
CA ALA A 101 1.58 1.44 4.20
C ALA A 101 1.82 2.86 3.65
N LEU A 102 1.09 3.87 4.15
CA LEU A 102 1.29 5.25 3.74
C LEU A 102 2.64 5.80 4.18
N ARG A 103 3.08 5.52 5.41
CA ARG A 103 4.43 5.87 5.90
C ARG A 103 5.50 5.20 5.05
N HIS A 104 5.29 3.94 4.73
CA HIS A 104 6.20 3.17 3.89
C HIS A 104 6.33 3.81 2.50
N ALA A 105 5.21 4.13 1.83
CA ALA A 105 5.24 4.78 0.52
C ALA A 105 5.99 6.12 0.55
N LYS A 106 5.75 6.96 1.57
CA LYS A 106 6.47 8.23 1.77
C LYS A 106 7.96 8.03 1.99
N TRP A 107 8.33 7.08 2.86
CA TRP A 107 9.73 6.73 3.09
C TRP A 107 10.39 6.24 1.79
N PHE A 108 9.73 5.37 1.03
CA PHE A 108 10.27 4.80 -0.20
C PHE A 108 10.58 5.89 -1.21
N GLN A 109 9.63 6.81 -1.43
CA GLN A 109 9.81 7.93 -2.33
C GLN A 109 10.95 8.85 -1.89
N ALA A 110 11.06 9.14 -0.59
CA ALA A 110 12.07 10.06 -0.06
C ALA A 110 13.47 9.45 0.09
N ARG A 111 13.59 8.13 0.30
CA ARG A 111 14.85 7.48 0.73
C ARG A 111 15.35 6.38 -0.19
N ALA A 112 14.50 5.73 -0.97
CA ALA A 112 14.89 4.59 -1.81
C ALA A 112 14.77 4.89 -3.30
N ALA A 113 13.71 5.59 -3.73
CA ALA A 113 13.40 5.83 -5.14
C ALA A 113 14.46 6.68 -5.87
N SER A 114 15.14 7.57 -5.16
CA SER A 114 16.19 8.44 -5.69
C SER A 114 17.59 7.81 -5.71
N LEU A 115 17.77 6.66 -5.06
CA LEU A 115 19.06 5.98 -5.02
C LEU A 115 19.31 5.24 -6.33
N GLN A 116 20.47 5.49 -6.94
CA GLN A 116 20.88 4.81 -8.16
C GLN A 116 20.84 3.29 -7.96
N SER A 117 20.32 2.57 -8.95
CA SER A 117 20.17 1.11 -8.96
C SER A 117 19.23 0.52 -7.90
N CYS A 118 18.85 1.24 -6.84
CA CYS A 118 18.04 0.71 -5.73
C CYS A 118 16.72 0.08 -6.20
N VAL A 119 15.93 0.81 -7.00
CA VAL A 119 14.62 0.34 -7.47
C VAL A 119 14.74 -0.90 -8.37
N ILE A 120 15.78 -0.97 -9.22
CA ILE A 120 15.96 -2.15 -10.09
C ILE A 120 16.42 -3.36 -9.28
N ILE A 121 17.27 -3.18 -8.26
CA ILE A 121 17.66 -4.27 -7.36
C ILE A 121 16.47 -4.80 -6.56
N ILE A 122 15.64 -3.93 -6.01
CA ILE A 122 14.40 -4.33 -5.32
C ILE A 122 13.51 -5.17 -6.24
N ARG A 123 13.39 -4.79 -7.52
CA ARG A 123 12.61 -5.56 -8.51
C ARG A 123 13.21 -6.94 -8.77
N ILE A 124 14.53 -7.03 -8.91
CA ILE A 124 15.25 -8.31 -9.12
C ILE A 124 15.08 -9.21 -7.91
N LEU A 125 15.30 -8.70 -6.69
CA LEU A 125 15.15 -9.49 -5.47
C LEU A 125 13.71 -9.93 -5.24
N ARG A 126 12.73 -9.08 -5.56
CA ARG A 126 11.31 -9.48 -5.48
C ARG A 126 10.98 -10.62 -6.44
N ASP A 127 11.58 -10.64 -7.62
CA ASP A 127 11.44 -11.75 -8.57
C ASP A 127 12.18 -13.00 -8.06
N LEU A 128 13.35 -12.84 -7.46
CA LEU A 128 14.11 -13.92 -6.82
C LEU A 128 13.32 -14.58 -5.67
N CYS A 129 12.75 -13.80 -4.75
CA CYS A 129 11.94 -14.32 -3.63
C CYS A 129 10.70 -15.08 -4.09
N ARG A 130 10.17 -14.79 -5.30
CA ARG A 130 9.05 -15.53 -5.90
C ARG A 130 9.50 -16.84 -6.54
N ARG A 131 10.71 -16.90 -7.07
CA ARG A 131 11.24 -18.08 -7.77
C ARG A 131 11.93 -19.07 -6.84
N ILE A 132 12.53 -18.58 -5.75
CA ILE A 132 13.34 -19.37 -4.84
C ILE A 132 12.70 -19.35 -3.44
N PRO A 133 12.06 -20.46 -3.00
CA PRO A 133 11.35 -20.52 -1.71
C PRO A 133 12.22 -20.19 -0.48
N ASN A 134 13.53 -20.44 -0.56
CA ASN A 134 14.45 -20.15 0.54
C ASN A 134 14.54 -18.64 0.87
N TRP A 135 14.17 -17.78 -0.07
CA TRP A 135 14.17 -16.33 0.08
C TRP A 135 12.79 -15.75 0.46
N THR A 136 11.76 -16.58 0.53
CA THR A 136 10.40 -16.17 0.90
C THR A 136 10.26 -15.56 2.31
N PRO A 137 11.07 -15.92 3.32
CA PRO A 137 11.03 -15.24 4.62
C PRO A 137 11.39 -13.76 4.57
N LEU A 138 12.09 -13.31 3.52
CA LEU A 138 12.41 -11.90 3.32
C LEU A 138 11.15 -11.15 2.91
N ASN A 139 10.46 -10.57 3.89
CA ASN A 139 9.25 -9.80 3.64
C ASN A 139 9.56 -8.57 2.73
N PRO A 140 8.58 -8.10 1.93
CA PRO A 140 8.84 -7.05 0.93
C PRO A 140 9.40 -5.75 1.52
N TYR A 141 8.96 -5.37 2.72
CA TYR A 141 9.44 -4.14 3.35
C TYR A 141 10.87 -4.28 3.88
N ALA A 142 11.20 -5.41 4.49
CA ALA A 142 12.55 -5.74 4.96
C ALA A 142 13.53 -5.77 3.79
N MET A 143 13.14 -6.33 2.65
CA MET A 143 13.93 -6.29 1.42
C MET A 143 14.21 -4.86 0.95
N GLU A 144 13.19 -4.00 0.94
CA GLU A 144 13.33 -2.60 0.52
C GLU A 144 14.25 -1.82 1.47
N LEU A 145 14.12 -2.05 2.79
CA LEU A 145 15.02 -1.50 3.81
C LEU A 145 16.46 -1.98 3.65
N LEU A 146 16.67 -3.28 3.46
CA LEU A 146 17.99 -3.88 3.26
C LEU A 146 18.68 -3.28 2.04
N VAL A 147 18.02 -3.31 0.88
CA VAL A 147 18.61 -2.77 -0.36
C VAL A 147 18.92 -1.29 -0.18
N SER A 148 17.98 -0.51 0.33
CA SER A 148 18.18 0.93 0.56
C SER A 148 19.36 1.19 1.51
N GLY A 149 19.50 0.42 2.58
CA GLY A 149 20.60 0.54 3.54
C GLY A 149 21.95 0.22 2.90
N VAL A 150 22.02 -0.88 2.15
CA VAL A 150 23.24 -1.28 1.43
C VAL A 150 23.65 -0.21 0.41
N MET A 151 22.70 0.34 -0.35
CA MET A 151 22.98 1.42 -1.31
C MET A 151 23.47 2.69 -0.62
N GLN A 152 22.84 3.11 0.49
CA GLN A 152 23.25 4.30 1.25
C GLN A 152 24.64 4.14 1.87
N SER A 153 25.00 2.93 2.32
CA SER A 153 26.32 2.64 2.90
C SER A 153 27.47 2.71 1.91
N ALA A 154 27.19 2.69 0.60
CA ALA A 154 28.23 2.64 -0.43
C ALA A 154 29.00 3.96 -0.58
N GLY A 155 28.41 5.09 -0.16
CA GLY A 155 29.03 6.42 -0.29
C GLY A 155 29.21 6.92 -1.74
N ALA A 156 28.86 6.10 -2.74
CA ALA A 156 28.98 6.40 -4.15
C ALA A 156 27.85 5.73 -4.95
N ALA A 157 27.63 6.20 -6.17
CA ALA A 157 26.62 5.64 -7.05
C ALA A 157 27.09 4.29 -7.63
N LEU A 158 26.32 3.22 -7.40
CA LEU A 158 26.67 1.86 -7.82
C LEU A 158 26.01 1.47 -9.14
N SER A 159 26.74 0.80 -10.02
CA SER A 159 26.13 0.13 -11.16
C SER A 159 25.18 -0.98 -10.68
N PRO A 160 24.19 -1.41 -11.50
CA PRO A 160 23.29 -2.49 -11.09
C PRO A 160 24.01 -3.79 -10.72
N GLY A 161 25.12 -4.12 -11.40
CA GLY A 161 25.90 -5.33 -11.09
C GLY A 161 26.57 -5.27 -9.72
N GLU A 162 27.21 -4.14 -9.41
CA GLU A 162 27.86 -3.90 -8.12
C GLU A 162 26.84 -3.79 -6.99
N ALA A 163 25.72 -3.10 -7.25
CA ALA A 163 24.62 -2.98 -6.31
C ALA A 163 24.07 -4.36 -5.92
N LEU A 164 23.81 -5.23 -6.90
CA LEU A 164 23.35 -6.59 -6.64
C LEU A 164 24.39 -7.37 -5.83
N ARG A 165 25.66 -7.35 -6.25
CA ARG A 165 26.75 -8.03 -5.54
C ARG A 165 26.81 -7.60 -4.07
N ARG A 166 26.80 -6.30 -3.81
CA ARG A 166 26.89 -5.75 -2.45
C ARG A 166 25.69 -6.14 -1.59
N VAL A 167 24.49 -6.23 -2.17
CA VAL A 167 23.32 -6.72 -1.42
C VAL A 167 23.47 -8.21 -1.09
N MET A 168 23.98 -9.02 -2.02
CA MET A 168 24.21 -10.44 -1.77
C MET A 168 25.34 -10.68 -0.74
N GLU A 169 26.33 -9.79 -0.66
CA GLU A 169 27.37 -9.82 0.39
C GLU A 169 26.83 -9.47 1.78
N ALA A 170 25.68 -8.79 1.85
CA ALA A 170 25.06 -8.33 3.09
C ALA A 170 24.00 -9.31 3.65
N VAL A 171 23.62 -10.34 2.90
CA VAL A 171 22.65 -11.38 3.29
C VAL A 171 23.38 -12.65 3.70
#